data_AF-A0A2E9WRP6-F1
#
_entry.id   AF-A0A2E9WRP6-F1
#
_cell.length_a   1.000
_cell.length_b   1.000
_cell.length_c   1.000
_cell.angle_alpha   90.00
_cell.angle_beta   90.00
_cell.angle_gamma   90.00
#
_symmetry.space_group_name_H-M   'P 1'
#
loop_
_entity.id
_entity.type
_entity.pdbx_description
1 polymer ?
#
loop_
_entity_poly.entity_id
_entity_poly.type
_entity_poly.pdbx_seq_one_letter_code
_entity_poly.pdbx_strand_id
1 'polypeptide(L)' 'SSFILPTGNPIVAYLHMARTIVRRAEREACTLRDEVRNEIISYLNRLSDHCFVLSRWLTGEEGETLWTPLGKR' A
#
# COMPACT_ATOMS: atom_id res chain seq x y z
N SER A 1 -1.79 1.94 -17.47
CA SER A 1 -1.48 1.74 -16.05
C SER A 1 -2.77 1.84 -15.26
N SER A 2 -3.22 0.74 -14.65
CA SER A 2 -4.46 0.69 -13.84
C SER A 2 -4.12 0.23 -12.42
N PHE A 3 -5.05 0.40 -11.47
CA PHE A 3 -4.88 -0.13 -10.12
C PHE A 3 -4.88 -1.66 -10.12
N ILE A 4 -4.16 -2.26 -9.19
CA ILE A 4 -4.18 -3.71 -8.96
C ILE A 4 -5.21 -4.00 -7.88
N LEU A 5 -6.08 -4.97 -8.13
CA LEU A 5 -7.03 -5.45 -7.13
C LEU A 5 -6.31 -6.37 -6.13
N PRO A 6 -6.56 -6.22 -4.81
CA PRO A 6 -5.94 -7.05 -3.78
C PRO A 6 -6.59 -8.44 -3.74
N THR A 7 -6.31 -9.24 -4.77
CA THR A 7 -6.89 -10.58 -4.99
C THR A 7 -5.76 -11.60 -5.21
N GLY A 8 -6.04 -12.89 -4.97
CA GLY A 8 -5.11 -13.98 -5.24
C GLY A 8 -4.53 -14.55 -3.96
N ASN A 9 -3.19 -14.59 -3.88
CA ASN A 9 -2.44 -15.20 -2.79
C ASN A 9 -2.75 -14.53 -1.41
N PRO A 10 -3.00 -15.31 -0.34
CA PRO A 10 -3.24 -14.76 1.01
C PRO A 10 -2.16 -13.78 1.49
N ILE A 11 -0.89 -14.04 1.18
CA ILE A 11 0.23 -13.15 1.57
C ILE A 11 0.12 -11.79 0.89
N VAL A 12 -0.27 -11.77 -0.40
CA VAL A 12 -0.52 -10.53 -1.15
C VAL A 12 -1.66 -9.74 -0.51
N ALA A 13 -2.75 -10.40 -0.12
CA ALA A 13 -3.86 -9.76 0.59
C ALA A 13 -3.41 -9.16 1.94
N TYR A 14 -2.62 -9.89 2.73
CA TYR A 14 -2.05 -9.38 3.98
C TYR A 14 -1.14 -8.16 3.77
N LEU A 15 -0.35 -8.13 2.70
CA LEU A 15 0.50 -6.98 2.37
C LEU A 15 -0.30 -5.75 1.93
N HIS A 16 -1.39 -5.95 1.17
CA HIS A 16 -2.31 -4.87 0.86
C HIS A 16 -3.02 -4.33 2.10
N MET A 17 -3.40 -5.21 3.05
CA MET A 17 -3.93 -4.79 4.35
C MET A 17 -2.89 -4.04 5.20
N ALA A 18 -1.66 -4.54 5.26
CA ALA A 18 -0.57 -3.86 5.95
C ALA A 18 -0.34 -2.46 5.35
N ARG A 19 -0.35 -2.33 4.02
CA ARG A 19 -0.25 -1.03 3.33
C ARG A 19 -1.34 -0.06 3.79
N THR A 20 -2.61 -0.48 3.88
CA THR A 20 -3.69 0.42 4.31
C THR A 20 -3.56 0.83 5.78
N ILE A 21 -3.10 -0.07 6.65
CA ILE A 21 -2.80 0.22 8.06
C ILE A 21 -1.65 1.21 8.18
N VAL A 22 -0.54 1.01 7.45
CA VAL A 22 0.61 1.92 7.44
C VAL A 22 0.20 3.31 6.94
N ARG A 23 -0.59 3.39 5.87
CA ARG A 23 -1.10 4.69 5.38
C ARG A 23 -2.06 5.36 6.36
N ARG A 24 -2.79 4.60 7.17
CA ARG A 24 -3.59 5.16 8.27
C ARG A 24 -2.69 5.72 9.37
N ALA A 25 -1.68 4.96 9.79
CA ALA A 25 -0.69 5.43 10.76
C ALA A 25 0.06 6.68 10.27
N GLU A 26 0.39 6.78 8.97
CA GLU A 26 1.01 7.97 8.36
C GLU A 26 0.13 9.21 8.51
N ARG A 27 -1.19 9.08 8.33
CA ARG A 27 -2.13 10.20 8.51
C ARG A 27 -2.21 10.66 9.96
N GLU A 28 -2.26 9.72 10.91
CA GLU A 28 -2.22 10.05 12.35
C GLU A 28 -0.86 10.67 12.74
N ALA A 29 0.25 10.18 12.18
CA ALA A 29 1.56 10.79 12.44
C ALA A 29 1.66 12.22 11.87
N CYS A 30 0.99 12.50 10.75
CA CYS A 30 0.90 13.85 10.20
C CYS A 30 0.09 14.80 11.08
N THR A 31 -0.95 14.34 11.79
CA THR A 31 -1.69 15.19 12.73
C THR A 31 -0.88 15.50 13.99
N LEU A 32 0.04 14.61 14.36
CA LEU A 32 0.96 14.73 15.51
C LEU A 32 2.35 15.20 15.10
N ARG A 33 2.51 15.88 13.95
CA ARG A 33 3.82 16.20 13.34
C ARG A 33 4.82 16.83 14.32
N ASP A 34 4.36 17.74 15.17
CA ASP A 34 5.22 18.47 16.12
C ASP A 34 5.54 17.64 17.38
N GLU A 35 4.85 16.53 17.60
CA GLU A 35 4.99 15.60 18.73
C GLU A 35 5.81 14.34 18.36
N VAL A 36 6.06 14.11 17.08
CA VAL A 36 6.80 12.97 16.55
C VAL A 36 8.05 13.41 15.81
N ARG A 37 9.02 12.50 15.70
CA ARG A 37 10.21 12.75 14.87
C ARG A 37 9.84 12.82 13.39
N ASN A 38 10.38 13.79 12.66
CA ASN A 38 10.09 14.00 11.23
C ASN A 38 10.37 12.75 10.37
N GLU A 39 11.35 11.93 10.76
CA GLU A 39 11.71 10.69 10.10
C GLU A 39 10.58 9.65 10.13
N ILE A 40 9.68 9.71 11.12
CA ILE A 40 8.57 8.75 11.26
C ILE A 40 7.60 8.87 10.08
N ILE A 41 7.22 10.10 9.71
CA ILE A 41 6.31 10.34 8.58
C ILE A 41 6.96 9.85 7.28
N SER A 42 8.23 10.20 7.06
CA SER A 42 9.00 9.75 5.89
C SER A 42 9.13 8.22 5.84
N TYR A 43 9.39 7.58 6.98
CA TYR A 43 9.48 6.13 7.08
C TYR A 43 8.15 5.45 6.76
N LEU A 44 7.04 5.89 7.36
CA LEU A 44 5.70 5.33 7.10
C LEU A 44 5.31 5.48 5.63
N ASN A 45 5.66 6.61 5.01
CA ASN A 45 5.45 6.84 3.59
C ASN A 45 6.19 5.78 2.74
N ARG A 46 7.50 5.60 2.96
CA ARG A 46 8.32 4.61 2.24
C ARG A 46 7.91 3.17 2.55
N LEU A 47 7.54 2.86 3.78
CA LEU A 47 7.07 1.54 4.20
C LEU A 47 5.79 1.15 3.44
N SER A 48 4.86 2.08 3.28
CA SER A 48 3.63 1.80 2.52
C SER A 48 3.91 1.44 1.06
N ASP A 49 4.93 2.06 0.45
CA ASP A 49 5.41 1.74 -0.90
C ASP A 49 6.10 0.39 -0.93
N HIS A 50 6.92 0.08 0.09
CA HIS A 50 7.56 -1.22 0.22
C HIS A 50 6.52 -2.36 0.30
N CYS A 51 5.46 -2.21 1.08
CA CYS A 51 4.37 -3.20 1.12
C CYS A 51 3.74 -3.44 -0.26
N PHE A 52 3.59 -2.41 -1.08
CA PHE A 52 3.06 -2.54 -2.45
C PHE A 52 4.07 -3.22 -3.38
N VAL A 53 5.33 -2.81 -3.37
CA VAL A 53 6.36 -3.45 -4.21
C VAL A 53 6.56 -4.91 -3.83
N LEU A 54 6.56 -5.21 -2.53
CA LEU A 54 6.68 -6.59 -2.03
C LEU A 54 5.47 -7.43 -2.41
N SER A 55 4.25 -6.86 -2.38
CA SER A 55 3.06 -7.61 -2.81
C SER A 55 3.16 -7.99 -4.29
N ARG A 56 3.59 -7.06 -5.16
CA ARG A 56 3.83 -7.35 -6.59
C ARG A 56 4.93 -8.38 -6.82
N TRP A 57 6.03 -8.29 -6.06
CA TRP A 57 7.13 -9.24 -6.16
C TRP A 57 6.70 -10.67 -5.80
N LEU A 58 5.88 -10.81 -4.75
CA LEU A 58 5.34 -12.10 -4.32
C LEU A 58 4.24 -12.65 -5.21
N THR A 59 3.48 -11.80 -5.92
CA THR A 59 2.53 -12.26 -6.96
C THR A 59 3.26 -13.00 -8.09
N GLY A 60 4.50 -12.62 -8.41
CA GLY A 60 5.34 -13.35 -9.36
C GLY A 60 4.69 -13.53 -10.74
N GLU A 61 4.73 -14.76 -11.26
CA GLU A 61 4.15 -15.12 -12.56
C GLU A 61 2.64 -15.39 -12.54
N GLU A 62 1.99 -15.42 -11.36
CA GLU A 62 0.54 -15.66 -11.24
C GLU A 62 -0.29 -14.55 -11.90
N GLY A 63 0.32 -13.39 -12.16
CA GLY A 63 -0.29 -12.27 -12.86
C GLY A 63 -1.12 -11.37 -11.94
N GLU A 64 -1.22 -10.10 -12.30
CA GLU A 64 -1.93 -9.09 -11.50
C GLU A 64 -3.34 -8.84 -12.06
N THR A 65 -4.35 -8.89 -11.19
CA THR A 65 -5.71 -8.52 -11.60
C THR A 65 -5.82 -7.00 -11.63
N LEU A 66 -5.92 -6.43 -12.83
CA LEU A 66 -6.07 -5.00 -13.02
C LEU A 66 -7.54 -4.57 -12.84
N TRP A 67 -7.74 -3.49 -12.09
CA TRP A 67 -9.03 -2.82 -11.98
C TRP A 67 -9.45 -2.27 -13.36
N THR A 68 -10.71 -2.47 -13.71
CA THR A 68 -11.30 -1.92 -14.94
C THR A 68 -12.33 -0.84 -14.55
N PRO A 69 -12.14 0.43 -14.94
CA PRO A 69 -13.10 1.50 -14.66
C PRO A 69 -14.45 1.21 -15.33
N LEU A 70 -15.55 1.35 -14.58
CA LEU A 70 -16.91 1.22 -15.13
C LEU A 70 -17.40 2.49 -15.83
N GLY A 71 -16.77 3.64 -15.59
CA GLY A 71 -17.10 4.92 -16.23
C GLY A 71 -16.08 5.32 -17.31
N LYS A 72 -16.55 5.96 -18.39
CA LYS A 72 -15.67 6.71 -19.30
C LYS A 72 -15.24 8.00 -18.60
N ARG A 73 -13.94 8.31 -18.68
CA ARG A 73 -13.39 9.59 -18.21
C ARG A 73 -14.01 10.76 -18.97
#